data_AF-A0A1D3MPC8-F1
#
_entry.id   AF-A0A1D3MPC8-F1
#
_cell.length_a   1.000
_cell.length_b   1.000
_cell.length_c   1.000
_cell.angle_alpha   90.00
_cell.angle_beta   90.00
_cell.angle_gamma   90.00
#
_symmetry.space_group_name_H-M   'P 1'
#
loop_
_entity.id
_entity.type
_entity.pdbx_description
1 polymer ?
#
loop_
_entity_poly.entity_id
_entity_poly.type
_entity_poly.pdbx_seq_one_letter_code
_entity_poly.pdbx_strand_id
1 'polypeptide(L)'
;MEKKTDFSLSLLFFWIKGFVSVDSRFVKVSTGNTILGFIPAGKDNQSIPLKNISSTMISSQYRIKPIILGLIILLISFNTLGNNFIFGLILLLIGIGILGSGMQNVLIIQRAGSDYIFSVPFFEKAKLETIQDCIAEALAYDTDKTDLNLFFNKK
;
A
#
# COMPACT_ATOMS: atom_id res chain seq x y z
N MET A 1 11.25 -8.74 18.22
CA MET A 1 12.12 -8.06 17.24
C MET A 1 11.20 -7.21 16.37
N GLU A 2 11.42 -5.90 16.29
CA GLU A 2 10.58 -5.01 15.47
C GLU A 2 11.09 -5.05 14.03
N LYS A 3 10.22 -5.39 13.07
CA LYS A 3 10.54 -5.40 11.63
C LYS A 3 9.78 -4.27 10.96
N LYS A 4 10.51 -3.29 10.40
CA LYS A 4 9.94 -2.11 9.72
C LYS A 4 10.22 -2.17 8.21
N THR A 5 9.20 -1.89 7.41
CA THR A 5 9.27 -1.84 5.95
C THR A 5 8.69 -0.52 5.44
N ASP A 6 9.50 0.25 4.70
CA ASP A 6 9.08 1.53 4.09
C ASP A 6 8.71 1.35 2.62
N PHE A 7 7.57 1.91 2.20
CA PHE A 7 7.07 1.83 0.83
C PHE A 7 6.64 3.21 0.29
N SER A 8 6.68 3.35 -1.02
CA SER A 8 6.19 4.56 -1.69
C SER A 8 4.67 4.61 -1.66
N LEU A 9 4.10 5.79 -1.44
CA LEU A 9 2.64 5.98 -1.39
C LEU A 9 2.01 6.26 -2.75
N SER A 10 2.81 6.72 -3.71
CA SER A 10 2.35 7.12 -5.03
C SER A 10 3.42 6.82 -6.07
N LEU A 11 3.00 6.58 -7.30
CA LEU A 11 3.89 6.42 -8.44
C LEU A 11 4.58 7.74 -8.80
N LEU A 12 3.83 8.84 -8.77
CA LEU A 12 4.34 10.17 -9.10
C LEU A 12 5.15 10.77 -7.95
N PHE A 13 4.67 10.62 -6.73
CA PHE A 13 5.29 11.17 -5.52
C PHE A 13 6.04 10.07 -4.74
N PHE A 14 6.90 9.33 -5.44
CA PHE A 14 7.58 8.16 -4.89
C PHE A 14 8.51 8.48 -3.71
N TRP A 15 8.95 9.73 -3.56
CA TRP A 15 9.74 10.19 -2.43
C TRP A 15 8.94 10.23 -1.12
N ILE A 16 7.61 10.24 -1.19
CA ILE A 16 6.76 10.23 0.00
C ILE A 16 6.56 8.78 0.44
N LYS A 17 7.10 8.48 1.61
CA LYS A 17 7.09 7.14 2.19
C LYS A 17 6.00 6.96 3.23
N GLY A 18 5.33 5.82 3.14
CA GLY A 18 4.61 5.19 4.23
C GLY A 18 5.47 4.06 4.83
N PHE A 19 5.03 3.52 5.96
CA PHE A 19 5.70 2.39 6.59
C PHE A 19 4.71 1.45 7.25
N VAL A 20 5.12 0.19 7.35
CA VAL A 20 4.51 -0.78 8.26
C VAL A 20 5.61 -1.28 9.20
N SER A 21 5.32 -1.31 10.49
CA SER A 21 6.18 -1.90 11.51
C SER A 21 5.43 -3.01 12.22
N VAL A 22 6.02 -4.19 12.29
CA VAL A 22 5.48 -5.36 12.98
C VAL A 22 6.34 -5.62 14.19
N ASP A 23 5.72 -5.57 15.37
CA ASP A 23 6.32 -5.96 16.64
C ASP A 23 5.58 -7.16 17.25
N SER A 24 5.98 -7.62 18.44
CA SER A 24 5.39 -8.81 19.08
C SER A 24 3.93 -8.64 19.54
N ARG A 25 3.34 -7.44 19.41
CA ARG A 25 1.99 -7.13 19.90
C ARG A 25 1.16 -6.34 18.90
N PHE A 26 1.78 -5.57 18.03
CA PHE A 26 1.12 -4.62 17.15
C PHE A 26 1.71 -4.63 15.74
N VAL A 27 0.81 -4.40 14.78
CA VAL A 27 1.13 -3.96 13.43
C VAL A 27 0.81 -2.46 13.36
N LYS A 28 1.85 -1.63 13.28
CA LYS A 28 1.74 -0.18 13.14
C LYS A 28 1.84 0.17 11.67
N VAL A 29 0.85 0.88 11.15
CA VAL A 29 0.81 1.31 9.75
C VAL A 29 0.76 2.82 9.69
N SER A 30 1.58 3.41 8.84
CA SER A 30 1.51 4.82 8.46
C SER A 30 1.41 4.90 6.95
N THR A 31 0.23 5.27 6.46
CA THR A 31 -0.01 5.48 5.03
C THR A 31 -0.35 6.95 4.77
N GLY A 32 -0.46 7.35 3.50
CA GLY A 32 -0.91 8.68 3.14
C GLY A 32 -2.27 8.64 2.45
N ASN A 33 -3.08 9.66 2.73
CA ASN A 33 -4.30 9.89 1.98
C ASN A 33 -3.98 10.61 0.68
N THR A 34 -4.57 10.15 -0.42
CA THR A 34 -4.45 10.82 -1.72
C THR A 34 -5.77 11.46 -2.12
N ILE A 35 -5.74 12.76 -2.44
CA ILE A 35 -6.81 13.45 -3.17
C ILE A 35 -6.66 13.11 -4.67
N LEU A 36 -7.78 12.91 -5.36
CA LEU A 36 -7.85 12.53 -6.78
C LEU A 36 -7.10 11.24 -7.17
N GLY A 37 -6.62 10.48 -6.18
CA GLY A 37 -5.94 9.20 -6.35
C GLY A 37 -4.43 9.26 -6.58
N PHE A 38 -3.85 10.46 -6.66
CA PHE A 38 -2.40 10.62 -6.84
C PHE A 38 -1.79 11.78 -6.05
N ILE A 39 -2.56 12.76 -5.57
CA ILE A 39 -2.05 13.93 -4.83
C ILE A 39 -2.03 13.63 -3.32
N PRO A 40 -0.87 13.59 -2.65
CA PRO A 40 -0.78 13.38 -1.21
C PRO A 40 -1.40 14.55 -0.43
N ALA A 41 -2.26 14.25 0.56
CA ALA A 41 -2.99 15.27 1.32
C ALA A 41 -2.96 15.07 2.85
N GLY A 42 -2.17 14.13 3.34
CA GLY A 42 -2.04 13.84 4.76
C GLY A 42 -1.54 12.42 5.00
N LYS A 43 -1.44 12.04 6.28
CA LYS A 43 -1.08 10.69 6.72
C LYS A 43 -2.16 10.11 7.61
N ASP A 44 -2.39 8.81 7.48
CA ASP A 44 -3.22 8.02 8.39
C ASP A 44 -2.30 7.03 9.12
N ASN A 45 -2.37 7.05 10.45
CA ASN A 45 -1.56 6.23 11.33
C ASN A 45 -2.48 5.32 12.15
N GLN A 46 -2.23 4.02 12.09
CA GLN A 46 -3.02 3.02 12.79
C GLN A 46 -2.11 2.05 13.54
N SER A 47 -2.56 1.59 14.70
CA SER A 47 -1.89 0.54 15.47
C SER A 47 -2.89 -0.59 15.71
N ILE A 48 -2.64 -1.74 15.08
CA ILE A 48 -3.55 -2.88 15.07
C ILE A 48 -2.95 -3.96 15.98
N PRO A 49 -3.61 -4.36 17.08
CA PRO A 49 -3.13 -5.46 17.91
C PRO A 49 -3.05 -6.77 17.10
N LEU A 50 -1.95 -7.50 17.20
CA LEU A 50 -1.77 -8.80 16.51
C LEU A 50 -2.89 -9.79 16.85
N LYS A 51 -3.27 -9.86 18.13
CA LYS A 51 -4.39 -10.70 18.60
C LYS A 51 -5.74 -10.41 17.92
N ASN A 52 -5.90 -9.24 17.30
CA ASN A 52 -7.12 -8.88 16.59
C ASN A 52 -7.05 -9.23 15.10
N ILE A 53 -5.88 -9.61 14.57
CA ILE A 53 -5.65 -9.93 13.16
C ILE A 53 -5.90 -11.42 12.96
N SER A 54 -6.83 -11.76 12.09
CA SER A 54 -7.13 -13.16 11.74
C SER A 54 -6.34 -13.64 10.52
N SER A 55 -6.15 -12.76 9.53
CA SER A 55 -5.39 -13.08 8.32
C SER A 55 -4.95 -11.82 7.58
N THR A 56 -4.13 -12.00 6.54
CA THR A 56 -3.71 -10.93 5.64
C THR A 56 -3.78 -11.41 4.19
N MET A 57 -4.14 -10.51 3.27
CA MET A 57 -4.29 -10.81 1.84
C MET A 57 -3.74 -9.67 0.99
N ILE A 58 -3.09 -10.01 -0.13
CA ILE A 58 -2.66 -9.05 -1.14
C ILE A 58 -3.55 -9.19 -2.38
N SER A 59 -4.02 -8.05 -2.91
CA SER A 59 -4.85 -7.99 -4.11
C SER A 59 -4.35 -6.90 -5.06
N SER A 60 -4.19 -7.22 -6.33
CA SER A 60 -3.92 -6.21 -7.36
C SER A 60 -5.25 -5.59 -7.81
N GLN A 61 -5.35 -4.27 -7.71
CA GLN A 61 -6.57 -3.52 -8.01
C GLN A 61 -6.32 -2.41 -9.04
N TYR A 62 -7.37 -2.09 -9.79
CA TYR A 62 -7.33 -1.06 -10.84
C TYR A 62 -8.31 0.06 -10.50
N ARG A 63 -7.79 1.28 -10.34
CA ARG A 63 -8.59 2.48 -10.15
C ARG A 63 -8.96 3.06 -11.51
N ILE A 64 -10.20 2.86 -11.91
CA ILE A 64 -10.70 3.26 -13.23
C ILE A 64 -10.63 4.79 -13.46
N LYS A 65 -10.88 5.60 -12.43
CA LYS A 65 -10.86 7.08 -12.52
C LYS A 65 -9.54 7.65 -13.04
N PRO A 66 -8.37 7.40 -12.41
CA PRO A 66 -7.09 7.87 -12.93
C PRO A 66 -6.72 7.22 -14.27
N ILE A 67 -7.14 5.98 -14.55
CA ILE A 67 -6.89 5.34 -15.86
C ILE A 67 -7.57 6.11 -16.99
N ILE A 68 -8.87 6.41 -16.84
CA ILE A 68 -9.62 7.17 -17.85
C ILE A 68 -9.04 8.58 -18.00
N LEU A 69 -8.74 9.26 -16.89
CA LEU A 69 -8.18 10.61 -16.93
C LEU A 69 -6.80 10.63 -17.62
N GLY A 70 -5.92 9.68 -17.29
CA GLY A 70 -4.61 9.54 -17.92
C GLY A 70 -4.73 9.28 -19.41
N LEU A 71 -5.67 8.43 -19.83
CA LEU A 71 -5.91 8.16 -21.26
C LEU A 71 -6.36 9.41 -22.03
N ILE A 72 -7.28 10.20 -21.47
CA ILE A 72 -7.72 11.47 -22.08
C ILE A 72 -6.53 12.43 -22.24
N ILE A 73 -5.70 12.57 -21.20
CA ILE A 73 -4.52 13.44 -21.24
C ILE A 73 -3.50 12.95 -22.29
N LEU A 74 -3.31 11.64 -22.42
CA LEU A 74 -2.43 11.07 -23.45
C LEU A 74 -2.91 11.42 -24.86
N LEU A 75 -4.20 11.31 -25.16
CA LEU A 75 -4.74 11.66 -26.47
C LEU A 75 -4.52 13.14 -26.79
N ILE A 76 -4.75 14.04 -25.82
CA ILE A 76 -4.49 15.48 -25.96
C ILE A 76 -3.00 15.75 -26.18
N SER A 77 -2.14 15.05 -25.44
CA SER A 77 -0.68 15.16 -25.58
C SER A 77 -0.20 14.80 -26.98
N PHE A 78 -0.66 13.68 -27.55
CA PHE A 78 -0.26 13.28 -28.89
C PHE A 78 -0.67 14.30 -29.95
N ASN A 79 -1.87 14.89 -29.84
CA ASN A 79 -2.29 15.98 -30.72
C ASN A 79 -1.39 17.23 -30.57
N THR A 80 -0.97 17.53 -29.34
CA THR A 80 -0.17 18.71 -29.01
C THR A 80 1.28 18.59 -29.50
N LEU A 81 1.84 17.38 -29.60
CA LEU A 81 3.23 17.17 -30.06
C LEU A 81 3.52 17.75 -31.44
N GLY A 82 2.52 17.79 -32.33
CA GLY A 82 2.66 18.37 -33.68
C GLY A 82 2.77 19.90 -33.68
N ASN A 83 2.12 20.58 -32.73
CA ASN A 83 2.09 22.04 -32.66
C ASN A 83 3.16 22.59 -31.72
N ASN A 84 3.36 21.94 -30.58
CA ASN A 84 4.34 22.31 -29.57
C ASN A 84 4.93 21.06 -28.94
N PHE A 85 6.07 20.63 -29.49
CA PHE A 85 6.73 19.40 -29.09
C PHE A 85 7.05 19.36 -27.59
N ILE A 86 7.62 20.44 -27.03
CA ILE A 86 8.03 20.48 -25.62
C ILE A 86 6.80 20.38 -24.71
N PHE A 87 5.77 21.16 -24.97
CA PHE A 87 4.55 21.12 -24.16
C PHE A 87 3.81 19.78 -24.31
N GLY A 88 3.75 19.23 -25.53
CA GLY A 88 3.20 17.90 -25.78
C GLY A 88 3.93 16.82 -25.00
N LEU A 89 5.27 16.88 -24.93
CA LEU A 89 6.10 15.93 -24.18
C LEU A 89 5.85 16.02 -22.66
N ILE A 90 5.73 17.23 -22.10
CA ILE A 90 5.39 17.42 -20.68
C ILE A 90 4.03 16.79 -20.39
N LEU A 91 3.03 17.06 -21.24
CA LEU A 91 1.68 16.52 -21.08
C LEU A 91 1.66 14.99 -21.22
N LEU A 92 2.53 14.44 -22.07
CA LEU A 92 2.69 13.00 -22.25
C LEU A 92 3.14 12.33 -20.96
N LEU A 93 4.19 12.86 -20.33
CA LEU A 93 4.72 12.35 -19.07
C LEU A 93 3.68 12.41 -17.94
N ILE A 94 2.93 13.50 -17.86
CA ILE A 94 1.82 13.64 -16.90
C ILE A 94 0.74 12.58 -17.16
N GLY A 95 0.34 12.38 -18.42
CA GLY A 95 -0.64 11.38 -18.82
C GLY A 95 -0.23 9.96 -18.44
N ILE A 96 1.02 9.57 -18.73
CA ILE A 96 1.60 8.27 -18.33
C ILE A 96 1.57 8.12 -16.81
N GLY A 97 1.99 9.14 -16.07
CA GLY A 97 2.05 9.09 -14.62
C GLY A 97 0.67 8.93 -13.97
N ILE A 98 -0.34 9.66 -14.46
CA ILE A 98 -1.73 9.54 -13.99
C ILE A 98 -2.30 8.17 -14.36
N LEU A 99 -2.09 7.69 -15.59
CA LEU A 99 -2.54 6.37 -16.02
C LEU A 99 -1.94 5.27 -15.13
N GLY A 100 -0.63 5.31 -14.92
CA GLY A 100 0.09 4.34 -14.07
C GLY A 100 -0.35 4.38 -12.61
N SER A 101 -0.77 5.53 -12.09
CA SER A 101 -1.31 5.65 -10.73
C SER A 101 -2.60 4.83 -10.50
N GLY A 102 -3.27 4.43 -11.59
CA GLY A 102 -4.43 3.56 -11.57
C GLY A 102 -4.13 2.10 -11.25
N MET A 103 -2.89 1.64 -11.41
CA MET A 103 -2.47 0.28 -11.10
C MET A 103 -1.90 0.24 -9.67
N GLN A 104 -2.54 -0.53 -8.79
CA GLN A 104 -2.19 -0.56 -7.37
C GLN A 104 -2.19 -1.99 -6.83
N ASN A 105 -1.39 -2.23 -5.79
CA ASN A 105 -1.54 -3.41 -4.96
C ASN A 105 -2.08 -3.00 -3.61
N VAL A 106 -2.96 -3.82 -3.06
CA VAL A 106 -3.69 -3.56 -1.84
C VAL A 106 -3.35 -4.65 -0.84
N LEU A 107 -2.96 -4.26 0.37
CA LEU A 107 -2.88 -5.16 1.51
C LEU A 107 -4.16 -5.02 2.33
N ILE A 108 -4.83 -6.14 2.55
CA ILE A 108 -6.02 -6.28 3.37
C ILE A 108 -5.60 -7.02 4.64
N ILE A 109 -5.70 -6.35 5.77
CA ILE A 109 -5.48 -6.93 7.10
C ILE A 109 -6.86 -7.21 7.68
N GLN A 110 -7.24 -8.49 7.72
CA GLN A 110 -8.50 -8.91 8.31
C GLN A 110 -8.37 -8.84 9.83
N ARG A 111 -9.23 -8.03 10.45
CA ARG A 111 -9.24 -7.85 11.90
C ARG A 111 -10.64 -7.90 12.45
N ALA A 112 -10.77 -8.25 13.72
CA ALA A 112 -12.07 -8.27 14.41
C ALA A 112 -12.79 -6.91 14.24
N GLY A 113 -14.01 -6.95 13.70
CA GLY A 113 -14.88 -5.78 13.49
C GLY A 113 -14.89 -5.25 12.06
N SER A 114 -13.75 -4.82 11.51
CA SER A 114 -13.66 -4.27 10.15
C SER A 114 -12.23 -4.32 9.61
N ASP A 115 -12.08 -4.76 8.37
CA ASP A 115 -10.78 -4.88 7.70
C ASP A 115 -10.03 -3.55 7.64
N TYR A 116 -8.71 -3.61 7.79
CA TYR A 116 -7.85 -2.47 7.48
C TYR A 116 -7.23 -2.67 6.10
N ILE A 117 -7.45 -1.70 5.22
CA ILE A 117 -7.10 -1.80 3.81
C ILE A 117 -6.25 -0.59 3.45
N PHE A 118 -5.08 -0.82 2.86
CA PHE A 118 -4.29 0.25 2.27
C PHE A 118 -3.67 -0.19 0.95
N SER A 119 -3.37 0.80 0.10
CA SER A 119 -2.85 0.59 -1.25
C SER A 119 -1.46 1.17 -1.40
N VAL A 120 -0.67 0.54 -2.26
CA VAL A 120 0.65 1.00 -2.71
C VAL A 120 0.72 0.93 -4.23
N PRO A 121 1.62 1.70 -4.88
CA PRO A 121 1.85 1.60 -6.31
C PRO A 121 2.21 0.17 -6.73
N PHE A 122 1.84 -0.22 -7.96
CA PHE A 122 2.02 -1.59 -8.43
C PHE A 122 3.46 -2.13 -8.31
N PHE A 123 4.48 -1.28 -8.40
CA PHE A 123 5.89 -1.66 -8.30
C PHE A 123 6.37 -1.93 -6.87
N GLU A 124 5.59 -1.58 -5.85
CA GLU A 124 5.91 -1.85 -4.43
C GLU A 124 5.35 -3.20 -3.94
N LYS A 125 4.89 -4.08 -4.84
CA LYS A 125 4.27 -5.37 -4.47
C LYS A 125 5.13 -6.22 -3.54
N ALA A 126 6.42 -6.35 -3.86
CA ALA A 126 7.36 -7.17 -3.09
C ALA A 126 7.45 -6.73 -1.61
N LYS A 127 7.26 -5.44 -1.34
CA LYS A 127 7.24 -4.93 0.03
C LYS A 127 5.97 -5.33 0.76
N LEU A 128 4.82 -5.38 0.08
CA LEU A 128 3.59 -5.93 0.68
C LEU A 128 3.75 -7.40 1.03
N GLU A 129 4.38 -8.19 0.16
CA GLU A 129 4.67 -9.61 0.41
C GLU A 129 5.59 -9.75 1.64
N THR A 130 6.65 -8.94 1.74
CA THR A 130 7.53 -8.91 2.92
C THR A 130 6.75 -8.55 4.20
N ILE A 131 5.85 -7.57 4.12
CA ILE A 131 5.00 -7.18 5.25
C ILE A 131 4.06 -8.31 5.65
N GLN A 132 3.42 -8.97 4.67
CA GLN A 132 2.53 -10.10 4.87
C GLN A 132 3.25 -11.25 5.59
N ASP A 133 4.44 -11.61 5.14
CA ASP A 133 5.27 -12.65 5.75
C ASP A 133 5.66 -12.30 7.18
N CYS A 134 6.05 -11.03 7.44
CA CYS A 134 6.37 -10.57 8.79
C CYS A 134 5.16 -10.65 9.75
N ILE A 135 3.95 -10.33 9.26
CA ILE A 135 2.73 -10.46 10.06
C ILE A 135 2.44 -11.94 10.33
N ALA A 136 2.53 -12.80 9.32
CA ALA A 136 2.30 -14.23 9.46
C ALA A 136 3.28 -14.88 10.47
N GLU A 137 4.56 -14.55 10.39
CA GLU A 137 5.59 -15.00 11.34
C GLU A 137 5.28 -14.54 12.78
N ALA A 138 4.84 -13.28 12.94
CA ALA A 138 4.49 -12.75 14.25
C ALA A 138 3.24 -13.42 14.86
N LEU A 139 2.23 -13.76 14.03
CA LEU A 139 1.04 -14.49 14.47
C LEU A 139 1.37 -15.93 14.86
N ALA A 140 2.22 -16.62 14.10
CA ALA A 140 2.69 -17.96 14.43
C ALA A 140 3.42 -17.97 15.77
N TYR A 141 4.34 -17.03 15.97
CA TYR A 141 5.09 -16.90 17.22
C TYR A 141 4.19 -16.62 18.45
N ASP A 142 3.17 -15.76 18.31
CA ASP A 142 2.21 -15.49 19.39
C ASP A 142 1.36 -16.72 19.76
N THR A 143 1.01 -17.52 18.75
CA THR A 143 0.29 -18.80 18.93
C THR A 143 1.16 -19.81 19.67
N ASP A 144 2.39 -20.05 19.20
CA ASP A 144 3.34 -20.98 19.82
C ASP A 144 3.61 -20.63 21.29
N LYS A 145 3.77 -19.33 21.57
CA LYS A 145 3.95 -18.83 22.94
C LYS A 145 2.72 -19.12 23.81
N THR A 146 1.52 -18.94 23.27
CA THR A 146 0.27 -19.21 23.99
C THR A 146 0.15 -20.68 24.33
N ASP A 147 0.43 -21.56 23.36
CA ASP A 147 0.42 -23.01 23.56
C ASP A 147 1.45 -23.44 24.61
N LEU A 148 2.68 -22.92 24.53
CA LEU A 148 3.74 -23.21 25.50
C LEU A 148 3.34 -22.84 26.93
N ASN A 149 2.71 -21.67 27.13
CA ASN A 149 2.22 -21.25 28.44
C ASN A 149 1.10 -22.16 28.97
N LEU A 150 0.24 -22.69 28.08
CA LEU A 150 -0.79 -23.66 28.46
C LEU A 150 -0.19 -25.01 28.86
N PHE A 151 0.92 -25.44 28.25
CA PHE A 151 1.63 -26.65 28.65
C PHE A 151 2.24 -26.54 30.05
N PHE A 152 2.89 -25.42 30.37
CA PHE A 152 3.53 -25.23 31.68
C PHE A 152 2.53 -25.08 32.83
N ASN A 153 1.36 -24.47 32.61
CA ASN A 153 0.31 -24.35 33.65
C ASN A 153 -0.37 -25.68 34.00
N LYS A 154 -0.15 -26.76 33.25
CA LYS A 154 -0.73 -28.09 33.50
C LYS A 154 0.18 -29.03 34.32
N LYS A 155 1.38 -28.59 34.71
CA LYS A 155 2.30 -29.32 35.60
C LYS A 155 2.33 -28.68 36.99
#